data_AF-A0A3B8WD39-F1
#
_entry.id   AF-A0A3B8WD39-F1
#
_cell.length_a   1.000
_cell.length_b   1.000
_cell.length_c   1.000
_cell.angle_alpha   90.00
_cell.angle_beta   90.00
_cell.angle_gamma   90.00
#
_symmetry.space_group_name_H-M   'P 1'
#
loop_
_entity.id
_entity.type
_entity.pdbx_description
1 polymer ?
#
loop_
_entity_poly.entity_id
_entity_poly.type
_entity_poly.pdbx_seq_one_letter_code
_entity_poly.pdbx_strand_id
1 'polypeptide(L)' 'DNAIKYAPSKSHVALDTGPVPKPFFEISDQGPGIPETEHERVFQRFHRLDQSRSTPGNGLGLSLVRAVTNVHSATI' A
#
# COMPACT_ATOMS: atom_id res chain seq x y z
N ASP A 1 -0.26 -0.44 8.10
CA ASP A 1 -1.62 0.10 8.34
C ASP A 1 -2.60 -0.36 7.27
N ASN A 2 -2.47 0.10 6.01
CA ASN A 2 -3.38 -0.25 4.91
C ASN A 2 -3.72 -1.75 4.81
N ALA A 3 -2.71 -2.62 4.83
CA ALA A 3 -2.89 -4.08 4.79
C ALA A 3 -3.82 -4.61 5.90
N ILE A 4 -3.71 -4.11 7.12
CA ILE A 4 -4.57 -4.52 8.25
C ILE A 4 -5.97 -3.92 8.10
N LYS A 5 -6.04 -2.67 7.63
CA LYS A 5 -7.25 -1.87 7.56
C LYS A 5 -8.22 -2.34 6.46
N TYR A 6 -7.69 -2.82 5.34
CA TYR A 6 -8.48 -3.21 4.16
C TYR A 6 -8.63 -4.72 4.01
N ALA A 7 -7.89 -5.52 4.76
CA ALA A 7 -8.07 -6.96 4.75
C ALA A 7 -9.33 -7.38 5.54
N PRO A 8 -10.00 -8.49 5.16
CA PRO A 8 -11.16 -9.00 5.86
C PRO A 8 -10.86 -9.39 7.30
N SER A 9 -11.90 -9.50 8.14
CA SER A 9 -11.75 -10.06 9.49
C SER A 9 -11.17 -11.47 9.44
N LYS A 10 -10.21 -11.78 10.33
CA LYS A 10 -9.49 -13.07 10.39
C LYS A 10 -8.62 -13.39 9.16
N SER A 11 -8.20 -12.38 8.42
CA SER A 11 -7.18 -12.51 7.37
C SER A 11 -5.76 -12.49 7.94
N HIS A 12 -4.80 -12.90 7.12
CA HIS A 12 -3.38 -12.83 7.44
C HIS A 12 -2.74 -11.72 6.61
N VAL A 13 -1.87 -10.94 7.26
CA VAL A 13 -0.93 -10.05 6.57
C VAL A 13 0.42 -10.75 6.57
N ALA A 14 0.95 -11.01 5.39
CA ALA A 14 2.27 -11.60 5.21
C ALA A 14 3.31 -10.50 5.03
N LEU A 15 4.51 -10.74 5.56
CA LEU A 15 5.69 -9.91 5.37
C LEU A 15 6.79 -10.79 4.80
N ASP A 16 7.47 -10.32 3.77
CA ASP A 16 8.61 -11.02 3.18
C ASP A 16 9.77 -10.05 2.90
N THR A 17 10.98 -10.59 2.88
CA THR A 17 12.21 -9.85 2.60
C THR A 17 13.13 -10.62 1.69
N GLY A 18 13.72 -9.93 0.72
CA GLY A 18 14.69 -10.51 -0.20
C GLY A 18 16.14 -10.24 0.16
N PRO A 19 17.08 -11.12 -0.22
CA PRO A 19 18.50 -10.88 -0.05
C PRO A 19 19.09 -9.91 -1.08
N VAL A 20 20.27 -9.39 -0.77
CA VAL A 20 21.16 -8.66 -1.71
C VAL A 20 21.53 -9.57 -2.90
N PRO A 21 21.72 -9.04 -4.12
CA PRO A 21 21.82 -7.62 -4.51
C PRO A 21 20.50 -6.91 -4.82
N LYS A 22 19.36 -7.60 -4.74
CA LYS A 22 18.04 -7.02 -4.99
C LYS A 22 17.17 -7.16 -3.74
N PRO A 23 17.50 -6.44 -2.64
CA PRO A 23 16.71 -6.50 -1.44
C PRO A 23 15.31 -5.98 -1.72
N PHE A 24 14.31 -6.62 -1.12
CA PHE A 24 12.92 -6.14 -1.15
C PHE A 24 12.32 -6.28 0.24
N PHE A 25 11.24 -5.54 0.46
CA PHE A 25 10.33 -5.72 1.59
C PHE A 25 8.92 -5.74 1.02
N GLU A 26 8.23 -6.86 1.17
CA GLU A 26 6.89 -7.07 0.64
C GLU A 26 5.88 -7.15 1.78
N ILE A 27 4.72 -6.54 1.57
CA ILE A 27 3.55 -6.66 2.45
C ILE A 27 2.41 -7.18 1.58
N SER A 28 1.88 -8.34 1.92
CA SER A 28 0.74 -8.93 1.20
C SER A 28 -0.47 -9.04 2.14
N ASP A 29 -1.64 -8.67 1.64
CA ASP A 29 -2.91 -8.80 2.35
C ASP A 29 -3.97 -9.47 1.47
N GLN A 30 -5.07 -9.90 2.10
CA GLN A 30 -6.16 -10.62 1.44
C GLN A 30 -7.40 -9.73 1.27
N GLY A 31 -7.19 -8.41 1.15
CA GLY A 31 -8.20 -7.40 0.88
C GLY A 31 -8.84 -7.52 -0.51
N PRO A 32 -9.78 -6.60 -0.83
CA PRO A 32 -10.46 -6.58 -2.13
C PRO A 32 -9.52 -6.23 -3.31
N GLY A 33 -8.25 -5.89 -3.02
CA GLY A 33 -7.27 -5.48 -4.02
C GLY A 33 -7.48 -4.04 -4.50
N ILE A 34 -6.67 -3.65 -5.48
CA ILE A 34 -6.73 -2.34 -6.13
C ILE A 34 -6.94 -2.59 -7.63
N PRO A 35 -7.97 -1.98 -8.26
CA PRO A 35 -8.14 -2.06 -9.72
C PRO A 35 -6.90 -1.56 -10.45
N GLU A 36 -6.53 -2.18 -11.57
CA GLU A 36 -5.33 -1.82 -12.34
C GLU A 36 -5.28 -0.33 -12.73
N THR A 37 -6.43 0.24 -13.09
CA THR A 37 -6.58 1.67 -13.41
C THR A 37 -6.27 2.61 -12.24
N GLU A 38 -6.20 2.08 -11.03
CA GLU A 38 -5.97 2.83 -9.80
C GLU A 38 -4.56 2.65 -9.24
N HIS A 39 -3.74 1.72 -9.78
CA HIS A 39 -2.41 1.39 -9.25
C HIS A 39 -1.49 2.61 -9.10
N GLU A 40 -1.49 3.52 -10.08
CA GLU A 40 -0.71 4.76 -9.97
C GLU A 40 -1.41 5.83 -9.14
N ARG A 41 -2.75 5.86 -9.18
CA ARG A 41 -3.54 6.90 -8.54
C ARG A 41 -3.54 6.76 -7.02
N VAL A 42 -3.43 5.54 -6.48
CA VAL A 42 -3.35 5.30 -5.02
C VAL A 42 -2.16 5.98 -4.33
N PHE A 43 -1.15 6.41 -5.09
CA PHE A 43 -0.04 7.20 -4.57
C PHE A 43 -0.25 8.72 -4.64
N GLN A 44 -1.33 9.20 -5.26
CA GLN A 44 -1.67 10.62 -5.28
C GLN A 44 -2.20 11.07 -3.91
N ARG A 45 -1.86 12.30 -3.52
CA ARG A 45 -2.35 12.89 -2.26
C ARG A 45 -3.87 13.02 -2.30
N PHE A 46 -4.51 12.67 -1.20
CA PHE A 46 -5.97 12.70 -1.00
C PHE A 46 -6.77 11.71 -1.87
N HIS A 47 -6.10 10.91 -2.70
CA HIS A 47 -6.78 9.90 -3.50
C HIS A 47 -7.21 8.72 -2.63
N ARG A 48 -8.46 8.28 -2.83
CA ARG A 48 -9.08 7.18 -2.10
C ARG A 48 -9.98 6.42 -3.05
N LEU A 49 -9.91 5.09 -3.00
CA LEU A 49 -10.82 4.23 -3.76
C LEU A 49 -12.25 4.40 -3.25
N ASP A 50 -13.24 4.34 -4.13
CA ASP A 50 -14.65 4.53 -3.74
C ASP A 50 -15.11 3.55 -2.65
N GLN A 51 -14.64 2.30 -2.73
CA GLN A 51 -14.88 1.25 -1.72
C GLN A 51 -14.31 1.60 -0.32
N SER A 52 -13.35 2.52 -0.26
CA SER A 52 -12.66 2.91 0.99
C SER A 52 -13.13 4.24 1.58
N ARG A 53 -14.11 4.93 0.97
CA ARG A 53 -14.54 6.28 1.38
C ARG A 53 -15.14 6.33 2.79
N SER A 54 -15.77 5.25 3.24
CA SER A 54 -16.33 5.11 4.59
C SER A 54 -15.28 4.80 5.68
N THR A 55 -14.05 4.41 5.30
CA THR A 55 -13.02 4.01 6.26
C THR A 55 -12.17 5.23 6.71
N PRO A 56 -11.91 5.46 8.01
CA PRO A 56 -11.19 6.66 8.48
C PRO A 56 -9.82 6.88 7.80
N GLY A 57 -9.52 8.10 7.32
CA GLY A 57 -8.21 8.45 6.75
C GLY A 57 -8.26 9.49 5.63
N ASN A 58 -7.16 10.22 5.45
CA ASN A 58 -7.09 11.39 4.56
C ASN A 58 -6.46 11.10 3.18
N GLY A 59 -6.13 9.85 2.85
CA GLY A 59 -5.50 9.51 1.56
C GLY A 59 -4.07 10.02 1.40
N LEU A 60 -3.31 10.15 2.50
CA LEU A 60 -1.92 10.64 2.47
C LEU A 60 -0.88 9.52 2.63
N GLY A 61 -1.27 8.35 3.15
CA GLY A 61 -0.35 7.28 3.52
C GLY A 61 0.59 6.84 2.37
N LEU A 62 0.04 6.35 1.25
CA LEU A 62 0.85 5.86 0.14
C LEU A 62 1.64 6.97 -0.57
N SER A 63 1.11 8.19 -0.61
CA SER A 63 1.86 9.34 -1.15
C SER A 63 3.12 9.65 -0.32
N LEU A 64 3.06 9.45 0.99
CA LEU A 64 4.22 9.57 1.87
C LEU A 64 5.19 8.41 1.68
N VAL A 65 4.69 7.19 1.57
CA VAL A 65 5.53 6.02 1.28
C VAL A 65 6.33 6.23 0.00
N ARG A 66 5.69 6.65 -1.10
CA ARG A 66 6.38 6.98 -2.37
C ARG A 66 7.45 8.07 -2.19
N ALA A 67 7.16 9.12 -1.42
CA ALA A 67 8.15 10.16 -1.14
C ALA A 67 9.37 9.61 -0.37
N VAL A 68 9.16 8.75 0.63
CA VAL A 68 10.24 8.12 1.41
C VAL A 68 11.03 7.14 0.54
N THR A 69 10.36 6.32 -0.27
CA THR A 69 11.00 5.40 -1.23
C THR A 69 11.94 6.15 -2.17
N ASN A 70 11.50 7.30 -2.71
CA ASN A 70 12.32 8.13 -3.59
C ASN A 70 13.57 8.69 -2.89
N VAL A 71 13.46 9.13 -1.63
CA VAL A 71 14.60 9.61 -0.83
C VAL A 71 15.66 8.52 -0.66
N HIS A 72 15.25 7.26 -0.57
CA HIS A 72 16.15 6.11 -0.42
C HIS A 72 16.61 5.53 -1.76
N SER A 73 16.27 6.14 -2.90
CA SER A 73 16.54 5.60 -4.24
C SER A 73 16.01 4.16 -4.42
N ALA A 74 14.91 3.83 -3.74
CA ALA A 74 14.21 2.57 -3.85
C ALA A 74 13.07 2.68 -4.89
N THR A 75 12.39 1.56 -5.16
CA THR A 75 11.20 1.50 -6.02
C THR A 75 10.03 0.93 -5.23
N ILE A 76 8.82 1.42 -5.50
CA ILE A 76 7.56 0.92 -4.94
C ILE A 76 6.47 0.93 -6.00
#